data_AF-A0A1G3ZMK8-F1
#
_entry.id   AF-A0A1G3ZMK8-F1
#
_cell.length_a   1.000
_cell.length_b   1.000
_cell.length_c   1.000
_cell.angle_alpha   90.00
_cell.angle_beta   90.00
_cell.angle_gamma   90.00
#
_symmetry.space_group_name_H-M   'P 1'
#
loop_
_entity.id
_entity.type
_entity.pdbx_description
1 polymer ?
#
loop_
_entity_poly.entity_id
_entity_poly.type
_entity_poly.pdbx_seq_one_letter_code
_entity_poly.pdbx_strand_id
1 'polypeptide(L)'
;MLKDKIQTKLVSWSDIRVQVQKLNPELFKAVEQLSPSDDLKLIEAQYNYGDAVVNKGKFHLPIEGEKYIELVSYANQGLPTGVVMQNSYELTLTTEYHDLPVLMAKPGDVFALWKHLEHAPSCHPTKIFSIYAGGRSTFLLPNVSNFNHHKRLKRDLNFYGSEPKSLSDHWSIFVDIARQQRSDWQLKIILFTNDWMHKIKKDPAWKSLYIYLLENAWQSSAVSRNKVFFDYIFSCAKVIRNMRPNAHLFDTASHVLSIIFGVAVGFRPLVDNKCLPLEAIQSAYVESYGLKRYIPTILGPTQFDLSNSNTMPVYYSLNYPTSFRFSPKSRKLATTGQELSELRYLLSSFFAEIRTGSIELDNTAFALLPTHVELEFFHSREDRYGEIQPSLKIPETDPDFLVAAALHSDAKFAENGQFVRGCVKISRKQ
;
A
#
# COMPACT_ATOMS: atom_id res chain seq x y z
N MET A 1 2.23 7.04 30.87
CA MET A 1 0.78 7.13 30.55
C MET A 1 0.43 6.86 29.08
N LEU A 2 1.32 6.30 28.23
CA LEU A 2 0.93 5.72 26.92
C LEU A 2 0.57 4.22 27.01
N LYS A 3 0.84 3.58 28.17
CA LYS A 3 0.54 2.17 28.41
C LYS A 3 -0.97 1.88 28.49
N ASP A 4 -1.79 2.87 28.82
CA ASP A 4 -3.22 2.66 29.10
C ASP A 4 -4.10 2.57 27.84
N LYS A 5 -3.54 2.83 26.64
CA LYS A 5 -4.31 2.79 25.38
C LYS A 5 -3.96 1.62 24.46
N ILE A 6 -2.83 0.95 24.66
CA ILE A 6 -2.44 -0.21 23.85
C ILE A 6 -2.88 -1.46 24.59
N GLN A 7 -3.93 -2.11 24.09
CA GLN A 7 -4.49 -3.27 24.76
C GLN A 7 -4.64 -4.45 23.81
N THR A 8 -4.26 -5.63 24.30
CA THR A 8 -4.76 -6.90 23.78
C THR A 8 -5.85 -7.39 24.71
N LYS A 9 -7.02 -7.75 24.19
CA LYS A 9 -8.14 -8.27 24.99
C LYS A 9 -8.91 -9.36 24.25
N LEU A 10 -9.66 -10.15 25.01
CA LEU A 10 -10.61 -11.10 24.46
C LEU A 10 -11.96 -10.42 24.22
N VAL A 11 -12.59 -10.74 23.10
CA VAL A 11 -13.93 -10.27 22.72
C VAL A 11 -14.75 -11.45 22.20
N SER A 12 -16.07 -11.36 22.28
CA SER A 12 -17.01 -12.29 21.63
C SER A 12 -17.42 -11.78 20.25
N TRP A 13 -18.18 -12.59 19.51
CA TRP A 13 -18.84 -12.13 18.28
C TRP A 13 -19.83 -11.00 18.58
N SER A 14 -20.61 -11.11 19.66
CA SER A 14 -21.61 -10.10 20.04
C SER A 14 -21.01 -8.71 20.27
N ASP A 15 -19.78 -8.64 20.79
CA ASP A 15 -19.04 -7.38 20.99
C ASP A 15 -18.71 -6.65 19.68
N ILE A 16 -18.45 -7.39 18.59
CA ILE A 16 -17.88 -6.82 17.36
C ILE A 16 -18.83 -6.84 16.15
N ARG A 17 -19.93 -7.61 16.21
CA ARG A 17 -20.77 -7.91 15.04
C ARG A 17 -21.31 -6.67 14.31
N VAL A 18 -21.66 -5.60 15.05
CA VAL A 18 -22.18 -4.35 14.47
C VAL A 18 -21.12 -3.65 13.64
N GLN A 19 -19.87 -3.64 14.13
CA GLN A 19 -18.76 -3.06 13.39
C GLN A 19 -18.41 -3.92 12.18
N VAL A 20 -18.41 -5.26 12.32
CA VAL A 20 -18.17 -6.16 11.20
C VAL A 20 -19.25 -6.01 10.12
N GLN A 21 -20.52 -5.87 10.49
CA GLN A 21 -21.61 -5.62 9.54
C GLN A 21 -21.36 -4.37 8.69
N LYS A 22 -20.86 -3.29 9.30
CA LYS A 22 -20.54 -2.05 8.59
C LYS A 22 -19.33 -2.18 7.66
N LEU A 23 -18.31 -2.92 8.09
CA LEU A 23 -17.03 -3.01 7.38
C LEU A 23 -16.99 -4.11 6.32
N ASN A 24 -17.61 -5.26 6.61
CA ASN A 24 -17.65 -6.43 5.75
C ASN A 24 -19.00 -7.16 5.93
N PRO A 25 -20.05 -6.72 5.21
CA PRO A 25 -21.38 -7.31 5.29
C PRO A 25 -21.44 -8.80 4.95
N GLU A 26 -20.59 -9.27 4.02
CA GLU A 26 -20.57 -10.67 3.60
C GLU A 26 -19.97 -11.57 4.68
N LEU A 27 -18.86 -11.15 5.30
CA LEU A 27 -18.34 -11.84 6.49
C LEU A 27 -19.38 -11.86 7.63
N PHE A 28 -20.04 -10.73 7.88
CA PHE A 28 -21.09 -10.65 8.90
C PHE A 28 -22.20 -11.69 8.64
N LYS A 29 -22.74 -11.75 7.41
CA LYS A 29 -23.78 -12.74 7.06
C LYS A 29 -23.28 -14.17 7.27
N ALA A 30 -22.05 -14.47 6.86
CA ALA A 30 -21.47 -15.81 6.99
C ALA A 30 -21.30 -16.25 8.45
N VAL A 31 -20.98 -15.32 9.35
CA VAL A 31 -20.80 -15.60 10.78
C VAL A 31 -22.12 -15.57 11.54
N GLU A 32 -23.02 -14.64 11.24
CA GLU A 32 -24.28 -14.46 11.97
C GLU A 32 -25.19 -15.69 11.86
N GLN A 33 -25.17 -16.38 10.71
CA GLN A 33 -25.89 -17.65 10.51
C GLN A 33 -25.45 -18.76 11.47
N LEU A 34 -24.20 -18.71 11.94
CA LEU A 34 -23.66 -19.69 12.89
C LEU A 34 -24.08 -19.39 14.32
N SER A 35 -24.46 -18.14 14.61
CA SER A 35 -24.79 -17.64 15.96
C SER A 35 -23.81 -18.15 17.03
N PRO A 36 -22.50 -17.87 16.89
CA PRO A 36 -21.49 -18.43 17.77
C PRO A 36 -21.71 -17.98 19.22
N SER A 37 -21.53 -18.91 20.18
CA SER A 37 -21.61 -18.61 21.62
C SER A 37 -20.59 -17.54 22.01
N ASP A 38 -20.92 -16.74 23.02
CA ASP A 38 -20.00 -15.77 23.62
C ASP A 38 -18.76 -16.42 24.25
N ASP A 39 -18.79 -17.73 24.54
CA ASP A 39 -17.63 -18.49 24.99
C ASP A 39 -16.57 -18.66 23.90
N LEU A 40 -16.96 -18.57 22.63
CA LEU A 40 -16.06 -18.70 21.49
C LEU A 40 -15.31 -17.38 21.24
N LYS A 41 -14.27 -17.15 22.05
CA LYS A 41 -13.53 -15.88 22.08
C LYS A 41 -12.64 -15.65 20.86
N LEU A 42 -12.50 -14.37 20.53
CA LEU A 42 -11.59 -13.77 19.56
C LEU A 42 -10.59 -12.88 20.31
N ILE A 43 -9.48 -12.52 19.65
CA ILE A 43 -8.52 -11.56 20.19
C ILE A 43 -8.66 -10.23 19.46
N GLU A 44 -8.89 -9.14 20.19
CA GLU A 44 -8.70 -7.78 19.70
C GLU A 44 -7.28 -7.32 20.08
N ALA A 45 -6.51 -6.88 19.08
CA ALA A 45 -5.18 -6.31 19.26
C ALA A 45 -5.12 -4.89 18.68
N GLN A 46 -4.52 -3.97 19.44
CA GLN A 46 -4.37 -2.57 19.08
C GLN A 46 -2.90 -2.16 19.03
N TYR A 47 -2.50 -1.47 17.97
CA TYR A 47 -1.11 -1.06 17.72
C TYR A 47 -1.06 0.44 17.45
N ASN A 48 -0.03 1.12 17.95
CA ASN A 48 0.20 2.52 17.61
C ASN A 48 0.81 2.63 16.20
N TYR A 49 0.77 3.83 15.63
CA TYR A 49 1.43 4.11 14.36
C TYR A 49 2.92 3.74 14.41
N GLY A 50 3.36 2.94 13.42
CA GLY A 50 4.73 2.47 13.28
C GLY A 50 5.09 1.21 14.07
N ASP A 51 4.20 0.69 14.92
CA ASP A 51 4.45 -0.56 15.63
C ASP A 51 4.48 -1.74 14.65
N ALA A 52 5.41 -2.67 14.86
CA ALA A 52 5.50 -3.88 14.05
C ALA A 52 4.45 -4.91 14.52
N VAL A 53 3.52 -5.25 13.62
CA VAL A 53 2.59 -6.37 13.80
C VAL A 53 3.28 -7.69 13.46
N VAL A 54 4.06 -7.67 12.37
CA VAL A 54 4.95 -8.76 11.98
C VAL A 54 6.32 -8.18 11.71
N ASN A 55 7.37 -8.77 12.28
CA ASN A 55 8.75 -8.39 11.99
C ASN A 55 9.50 -9.60 11.45
N LYS A 56 9.93 -9.53 10.18
CA LYS A 56 10.65 -10.62 9.50
C LYS A 56 9.97 -11.98 9.68
N GLY A 57 8.66 -12.02 9.42
CA GLY A 57 7.82 -13.22 9.52
C GLY A 57 7.34 -13.62 10.91
N LYS A 58 7.85 -12.98 11.98
CA LYS A 58 7.40 -13.25 13.35
C LYS A 58 6.28 -12.30 13.74
N PHE A 59 5.13 -12.86 14.11
CA PHE A 59 3.99 -12.11 14.61
C PHE A 59 4.22 -11.66 16.06
N HIS A 60 3.80 -10.44 16.37
CA HIS A 60 3.91 -9.84 17.70
C HIS A 60 2.55 -9.33 18.16
N LEU A 61 2.14 -9.75 19.35
CA LEU A 61 1.04 -9.10 20.05
C LEU A 61 1.57 -7.87 20.82
N PRO A 62 0.76 -6.81 20.94
CA PRO A 62 1.12 -5.62 21.71
C PRO A 62 1.13 -5.92 23.22
N ILE A 63 1.39 -4.90 24.04
CA ILE A 63 1.56 -5.00 25.51
C ILE A 63 0.52 -5.93 26.16
N GLU A 64 0.99 -6.79 27.08
CA GLU A 64 0.20 -7.84 27.77
C GLU A 64 -0.42 -8.92 26.88
N GLY A 65 -0.16 -8.89 25.58
CA GLY A 65 -0.69 -9.85 24.62
C GLY A 65 -0.05 -11.23 24.66
N GLU A 66 1.15 -11.37 25.26
CA GLU A 66 1.86 -12.66 25.33
C GLU A 66 1.03 -13.76 25.99
N LYS A 67 0.16 -13.43 26.95
CA LYS A 67 -0.76 -14.39 27.59
C LYS A 67 -1.80 -14.98 26.63
N TYR A 68 -2.03 -14.34 25.48
CA TYR A 68 -2.97 -14.79 24.46
C TYR A 68 -2.29 -15.47 23.26
N ILE A 69 -0.96 -15.54 23.22
CA ILE A 69 -0.24 -16.09 22.06
C ILE A 69 -0.59 -17.56 21.79
N GLU A 70 -0.82 -18.33 22.86
CA GLU A 70 -1.20 -19.75 22.76
C GLU A 70 -2.56 -19.95 22.08
N LEU A 71 -3.47 -18.98 22.17
CA LEU A 71 -4.78 -19.03 21.51
C LEU A 71 -4.69 -18.90 19.99
N VAL A 72 -3.53 -18.57 19.43
CA VAL A 72 -3.27 -18.47 17.98
C VAL A 72 -2.08 -19.33 17.55
N SER A 73 -1.75 -20.36 18.33
CA SER A 73 -0.61 -21.23 18.10
C SER A 73 -0.67 -21.99 16.76
N TYR A 74 -1.86 -22.17 16.16
CA TYR A 74 -2.01 -22.71 14.81
C TYR A 74 -1.19 -21.94 13.75
N ALA A 75 -0.89 -20.66 14.00
CA ALA A 75 -0.14 -19.83 13.06
C ALA A 75 1.38 -20.13 13.03
N ASN A 76 1.87 -20.89 14.01
CA ASN A 76 3.28 -21.27 14.19
C ASN A 76 4.21 -20.05 14.11
N GLN A 77 4.03 -19.10 15.04
CA GLN A 77 4.73 -17.80 15.11
C GLN A 77 4.50 -16.82 13.95
N GLY A 78 3.82 -17.25 12.88
CA GLY A 78 3.41 -16.37 11.78
C GLY A 78 2.14 -15.58 12.11
N LEU A 79 1.68 -14.78 11.15
CA LEU A 79 0.45 -14.00 11.28
C LEU A 79 -0.79 -14.93 11.35
N PRO A 80 -1.62 -14.85 12.41
CA PRO A 80 -2.90 -15.56 12.48
C PRO A 80 -3.91 -14.99 11.48
N THR A 81 -4.92 -15.77 11.11
CA THR A 81 -6.06 -15.26 10.31
C THR A 81 -6.83 -14.23 11.12
N GLY A 82 -7.22 -13.14 10.46
CA GLY A 82 -7.95 -12.07 11.13
C GLY A 82 -8.60 -11.08 10.20
N VAL A 83 -9.16 -10.03 10.79
CA VAL A 83 -9.90 -8.95 10.12
C VAL A 83 -9.40 -7.60 10.61
N VAL A 84 -9.22 -6.66 9.69
CA VAL A 84 -8.89 -5.27 10.04
C VAL A 84 -10.17 -4.53 10.44
N MET A 85 -10.18 -3.92 11.63
CA MET A 85 -11.36 -3.23 12.16
C MET A 85 -11.26 -1.71 12.09
N GLN A 86 -10.04 -1.17 12.16
CA GLN A 86 -9.83 0.28 12.19
C GLN A 86 -8.45 0.63 11.62
N ASN A 87 -8.41 1.71 10.85
CA ASN A 87 -7.21 2.19 10.15
C ASN A 87 -6.57 1.10 9.28
N SER A 88 -5.32 1.30 8.88
CA SER A 88 -4.64 0.45 7.91
C SER A 88 -3.29 -0.05 8.42
N TYR A 89 -2.80 -1.12 7.80
CA TYR A 89 -1.42 -1.58 7.95
C TYR A 89 -0.79 -1.79 6.57
N GLU A 90 0.53 -1.66 6.52
CA GLU A 90 1.32 -1.95 5.32
C GLU A 90 2.03 -3.29 5.46
N LEU A 91 1.95 -4.13 4.43
CA LEU A 91 2.83 -5.28 4.29
C LEU A 91 3.99 -4.91 3.38
N THR A 92 5.21 -5.17 3.85
CA THR A 92 6.45 -4.86 3.12
C THR A 92 7.33 -6.08 2.95
N LEU A 93 8.05 -6.17 1.84
CA LEU A 93 9.20 -7.06 1.71
C LEU A 93 10.42 -6.31 2.24
N THR A 94 10.96 -6.78 3.37
CA THR A 94 12.13 -6.20 4.02
C THR A 94 13.35 -7.05 3.69
N THR A 95 14.25 -6.47 2.91
CA THR A 95 15.57 -7.04 2.61
C THR A 95 16.65 -6.19 3.28
N GLU A 96 17.91 -6.61 3.20
CA GLU A 96 19.03 -5.79 3.66
C GLU A 96 19.22 -4.50 2.85
N TYR A 97 18.65 -4.45 1.63
CA TYR A 97 18.85 -3.37 0.68
C TYR A 97 17.67 -2.40 0.62
N HIS A 98 16.46 -2.94 0.66
CA HIS A 98 15.23 -2.19 0.42
C HIS A 98 14.05 -2.73 1.24
N ASP A 99 13.17 -1.82 1.63
CA ASP A 99 11.79 -2.11 2.01
C ASP A 99 10.87 -1.80 0.83
N LEU A 100 10.18 -2.82 0.33
CA LEU A 100 9.26 -2.67 -0.79
C LEU A 100 7.82 -2.80 -0.31
N PRO A 101 6.95 -1.82 -0.58
CA PRO A 101 5.55 -1.95 -0.24
C PRO A 101 4.88 -3.00 -1.14
N VAL A 102 4.10 -3.90 -0.54
CA VAL A 102 3.38 -4.94 -1.27
C VAL A 102 1.90 -4.62 -1.35
N LEU A 103 1.28 -4.33 -0.20
CA LEU A 103 -0.14 -4.00 -0.11
C LEU A 103 -0.43 -3.13 1.12
N MET A 104 -1.58 -2.48 1.07
CA MET A 104 -2.17 -1.75 2.19
C MET A 104 -3.50 -2.39 2.55
N ALA A 105 -3.56 -3.03 3.71
CA ALA A 105 -4.82 -3.59 4.21
C ALA A 105 -5.67 -2.48 4.84
N LYS A 106 -6.98 -2.54 4.60
CA LYS A 106 -7.97 -1.54 5.00
C LYS A 106 -9.04 -2.17 5.90
N PRO A 107 -9.81 -1.35 6.66
CA PRO A 107 -10.91 -1.87 7.47
C PRO A 107 -11.89 -2.71 6.65
N GLY A 108 -12.21 -3.91 7.14
CA GLY A 108 -13.03 -4.91 6.46
C GLY A 108 -12.23 -6.03 5.77
N ASP A 109 -10.94 -5.81 5.49
CA ASP A 109 -10.10 -6.83 4.86
C ASP A 109 -9.86 -8.01 5.80
N VAL A 110 -10.00 -9.22 5.24
CA VAL A 110 -9.64 -10.47 5.90
C VAL A 110 -8.22 -10.86 5.44
N PHE A 111 -7.36 -11.23 6.38
CA PHE A 111 -5.94 -11.45 6.09
C PHE A 111 -5.42 -12.83 6.55
N ALA A 112 -4.20 -13.15 6.10
CA ALA A 112 -3.49 -14.41 6.37
C ALA A 112 -4.22 -15.68 5.91
N LEU A 113 -5.08 -15.60 4.90
CA LEU A 113 -5.87 -16.74 4.43
C LEU A 113 -5.03 -17.78 3.69
N TRP A 114 -4.07 -17.38 2.86
CA TRP A 114 -3.36 -18.28 1.94
C TRP A 114 -2.64 -19.42 2.68
N LYS A 115 -1.82 -19.11 3.68
CA LYS A 115 -1.10 -20.13 4.46
C LYS A 115 -2.03 -21.04 5.25
N HIS A 116 -3.14 -20.49 5.75
CA HIS A 116 -3.98 -21.19 6.73
C HIS A 116 -5.11 -21.99 6.10
N LEU A 117 -5.57 -21.65 4.90
CA LEU A 117 -6.62 -22.42 4.20
C LEU A 117 -6.04 -23.44 3.21
N GLU A 118 -4.77 -23.32 2.84
CA GLU A 118 -4.13 -24.23 1.88
C GLU A 118 -3.76 -25.58 2.52
N HIS A 119 -4.02 -26.66 1.78
CA HIS A 119 -3.59 -28.01 2.14
C HIS A 119 -2.20 -28.37 1.59
N ALA A 120 -1.72 -27.64 0.59
CA ALA A 120 -0.41 -27.85 -0.01
C ALA A 120 0.72 -27.25 0.86
N PRO A 121 1.96 -27.75 0.73
CA PRO A 121 3.12 -27.11 1.34
C PRO A 121 3.21 -25.64 0.92
N SER A 122 3.33 -24.75 1.91
CA SER A 122 3.35 -23.32 1.65
C SER A 122 4.66 -22.91 0.97
N CYS A 123 4.55 -22.23 -0.17
CA CYS A 123 5.67 -21.55 -0.83
C CYS A 123 5.92 -20.15 -0.25
N HIS A 124 5.27 -19.75 0.85
CA HIS A 124 5.41 -18.41 1.40
C HIS A 124 6.74 -18.22 2.14
N PRO A 125 7.63 -17.32 1.66
CA PRO A 125 8.87 -17.02 2.35
C PRO A 125 8.59 -16.14 3.57
N THR A 126 8.22 -16.74 4.69
CA THR A 126 7.73 -15.99 5.86
C THR A 126 8.72 -14.96 6.38
N LYS A 127 10.02 -15.25 6.34
CA LYS A 127 11.06 -14.40 6.94
C LYS A 127 11.34 -13.08 6.21
N ILE A 128 10.90 -12.92 4.95
CA ILE A 128 11.25 -11.74 4.14
C ILE A 128 10.22 -10.63 4.23
N PHE A 129 9.07 -10.85 4.89
CA PHE A 129 8.04 -9.82 4.99
C PHE A 129 7.87 -9.32 6.42
N SER A 130 7.47 -8.05 6.51
CA SER A 130 7.09 -7.38 7.74
C SER A 130 5.74 -6.70 7.55
N ILE A 131 5.04 -6.44 8.65
CA ILE A 131 3.80 -5.69 8.68
C ILE A 131 3.90 -4.62 9.75
N TYR A 132 3.60 -3.39 9.37
CA TYR A 132 3.64 -2.24 10.26
C TYR A 132 2.25 -1.61 10.35
N ALA A 133 1.88 -1.20 11.56
CA ALA A 133 0.67 -0.42 11.76
C ALA A 133 0.82 0.95 11.09
N GLY A 134 -0.04 1.21 10.11
CA GLY A 134 0.00 2.37 9.23
C GLY A 134 0.94 2.19 8.04
N GLY A 135 1.08 3.25 7.24
CA GLY A 135 1.96 3.27 6.08
C GLY A 135 3.43 3.45 6.47
N ARG A 136 4.25 2.43 6.20
CA ARG A 136 5.73 2.48 6.21
C ARG A 136 6.27 3.28 5.04
N SER A 137 5.76 3.07 3.84
CA SER A 137 6.25 3.72 2.61
C SER A 137 5.62 5.11 2.43
N THR A 138 5.67 5.94 3.46
CA THR A 138 5.06 7.28 3.48
C THR A 138 6.14 8.35 3.54
N PHE A 139 5.94 9.45 2.81
CA PHE A 139 6.94 10.51 2.70
C PHE A 139 6.31 11.85 2.33
N LEU A 140 7.01 12.94 2.66
CA LEU A 140 6.64 14.29 2.25
C LEU A 140 7.06 14.53 0.80
N LEU A 141 6.19 15.16 0.03
CA LEU A 141 6.52 15.63 -1.31
C LEU A 141 7.53 16.79 -1.31
N PRO A 142 7.38 17.83 -0.46
CA PRO A 142 8.37 18.89 -0.36
C PRO A 142 9.70 18.37 0.18
N ASN A 143 10.81 18.95 -0.29
CA ASN A 143 12.13 18.61 0.23
C ASN A 143 12.30 19.18 1.65
N VAL A 144 12.45 18.30 2.64
CA VAL A 144 12.59 18.64 4.06
C VAL A 144 13.96 18.24 4.65
N SER A 145 14.99 18.12 3.83
CA SER A 145 16.37 17.79 4.25
C SER A 145 17.15 18.94 4.90
N ASN A 146 16.56 20.13 5.09
CA ASN A 146 17.28 21.26 5.68
C ASN A 146 17.61 21.03 7.17
N PHE A 147 18.91 21.02 7.49
CA PHE A 147 19.42 20.78 8.84
C PHE A 147 18.88 21.74 9.90
N ASN A 148 18.82 23.05 9.63
CA ASN A 148 18.40 24.04 10.62
C ASN A 148 16.90 23.90 10.96
N HIS A 149 16.07 23.70 9.95
CA HIS A 149 14.64 23.47 10.13
C HIS A 149 14.37 22.12 10.83
N HIS A 150 15.11 21.07 10.48
CA HIS A 150 15.00 19.77 11.16
C HIS A 150 15.49 19.84 12.62
N LYS A 151 16.57 20.57 12.90
CA LYS A 151 17.04 20.81 14.27
C LYS A 151 15.97 21.49 15.13
N ARG A 152 15.20 22.41 14.54
CA ARG A 152 14.06 23.06 15.20
C ARG A 152 12.93 22.06 15.49
N LEU A 153 12.53 21.27 14.49
CA LEU A 153 11.54 20.19 14.65
C LEU A 153 11.91 19.23 15.80
N LYS A 154 13.16 18.78 15.87
CA LYS A 154 13.68 17.91 16.94
C LYS A 154 13.62 18.55 18.31
N ARG A 155 13.99 19.83 18.41
CA ARG A 155 13.98 20.57 19.68
C ARG A 155 12.55 20.73 20.18
N ASP A 156 11.63 21.11 19.29
CA ASP A 156 10.26 21.44 19.65
C ASP A 156 9.45 20.17 20.02
N LEU A 157 9.74 19.03 19.37
CA LEU A 157 9.06 17.74 19.64
C LEU A 157 9.89 16.75 20.48
N ASN A 158 11.10 17.11 20.89
CA ASN A 158 11.98 16.30 21.75
C ASN A 158 12.27 14.87 21.22
N PHE A 159 12.79 14.76 19.99
CA PHE A 159 13.30 13.48 19.42
C PHE A 159 14.69 13.64 18.78
N TYR A 160 15.36 12.51 18.50
CA TYR A 160 16.79 12.47 18.13
C TYR A 160 17.09 12.05 16.68
N GLY A 161 16.10 11.61 15.89
CA GLY A 161 16.29 11.14 14.51
C GLY A 161 16.91 12.19 13.59
N SER A 162 17.80 11.78 12.68
CA SER A 162 18.43 12.69 11.69
C SER A 162 17.43 13.21 10.66
N GLU A 163 17.79 14.27 9.94
CA GLU A 163 17.02 14.74 8.79
C GLU A 163 16.93 13.65 7.71
N PRO A 164 15.82 13.58 6.95
CA PRO A 164 15.67 12.57 5.92
C PRO A 164 16.58 12.89 4.74
N LYS A 165 17.37 11.91 4.28
CA LYS A 165 18.24 12.04 3.11
C LYS A 165 17.58 11.50 1.84
N SER A 166 16.59 10.63 2.03
CA SER A 166 15.81 9.97 0.99
C SER A 166 14.33 9.91 1.39
N LEU A 167 13.46 9.56 0.44
CA LEU A 167 12.03 9.40 0.70
C LEU A 167 11.77 8.33 1.78
N SER A 168 12.50 7.21 1.77
CA SER A 168 12.35 6.14 2.76
C SER A 168 12.72 6.55 4.19
N ASP A 169 13.53 7.59 4.38
CA ASP A 169 13.96 8.03 5.72
C ASP A 169 12.86 8.78 6.49
N HIS A 170 11.76 9.16 5.83
CA HIS A 170 10.71 9.96 6.45
C HIS A 170 9.91 9.19 7.50
N TRP A 171 9.69 7.89 7.28
CA TRP A 171 8.82 7.08 8.13
C TRP A 171 9.23 7.08 9.60
N SER A 172 10.53 6.92 9.90
CA SER A 172 11.00 6.91 11.29
C SER A 172 10.73 8.24 11.99
N ILE A 173 10.88 9.35 11.27
CA ILE A 173 10.58 10.70 11.76
C ILE A 173 9.07 10.85 12.01
N PHE A 174 8.23 10.34 11.10
CA PHE A 174 6.78 10.35 11.26
C PHE A 174 6.33 9.56 12.50
N VAL A 175 6.96 8.41 12.75
CA VAL A 175 6.72 7.62 13.96
C VAL A 175 7.15 8.39 15.22
N ASP A 176 8.32 9.04 15.20
CA ASP A 176 8.78 9.87 16.31
C ASP A 176 7.81 11.03 16.59
N ILE A 177 7.36 11.75 15.55
CA ILE A 177 6.37 12.83 15.67
C ILE A 177 5.08 12.30 16.32
N ALA A 178 4.52 11.21 15.80
CA ALA A 178 3.28 10.63 16.31
C ALA A 178 3.40 10.22 17.79
N ARG A 179 4.54 9.65 18.19
CA ARG A 179 4.82 9.26 19.58
C ARG A 179 4.96 10.46 20.51
N GLN A 180 5.71 11.48 20.09
CA GLN A 180 5.95 12.66 20.92
C GLN A 180 4.69 13.53 21.09
N GLN A 181 3.86 13.60 20.04
CA GLN A 181 2.56 14.27 20.11
C GLN A 181 1.48 13.43 20.78
N ARG A 182 1.78 12.19 21.22
CA ARG A 182 0.83 11.27 21.86
C ARG A 182 -0.44 11.06 21.02
N SER A 183 -0.25 10.91 19.70
CA SER A 183 -1.31 10.62 18.74
C SER A 183 -2.20 9.48 19.23
N ASP A 184 -3.51 9.62 19.07
CA ASP A 184 -4.51 8.59 19.37
C ASP A 184 -4.76 7.63 18.20
N TRP A 185 -4.06 7.84 17.07
CA TRP A 185 -4.07 6.92 15.93
C TRP A 185 -3.67 5.51 16.35
N GLN A 186 -4.52 4.54 16.04
CA GLN A 186 -4.29 3.12 16.31
C GLN A 186 -4.81 2.22 15.20
N LEU A 187 -4.05 1.18 14.87
CA LEU A 187 -4.55 0.03 14.11
C LEU A 187 -5.30 -0.88 15.07
N LYS A 188 -6.50 -1.34 14.67
CA LYS A 188 -7.23 -2.38 15.39
C LYS A 188 -7.46 -3.58 14.48
N ILE A 189 -7.11 -4.77 14.97
CA ILE A 189 -7.36 -6.04 14.29
C ILE A 189 -8.06 -7.04 15.21
N ILE A 190 -8.84 -7.92 14.61
CA ILE A 190 -9.42 -9.10 15.26
C ILE A 190 -8.73 -10.34 14.74
N LEU A 191 -8.34 -11.26 15.63
CA LEU A 191 -7.69 -12.52 15.27
C LEU A 191 -8.58 -13.69 15.63
N PHE A 192 -8.68 -14.64 14.71
CA PHE A 192 -9.34 -15.92 14.95
C PHE A 192 -8.44 -16.81 15.80
N THR A 193 -9.01 -17.36 16.87
CA THR A 193 -8.33 -18.27 17.79
C THR A 193 -8.27 -19.70 17.23
N ASN A 194 -7.53 -20.59 17.91
CA ASN A 194 -7.44 -22.01 17.59
C ASN A 194 -8.83 -22.64 17.45
N ASP A 195 -9.76 -22.31 18.36
CA ASP A 195 -11.12 -22.88 18.38
C ASP A 195 -11.93 -22.45 17.16
N TRP A 196 -11.87 -21.16 16.80
CA TRP A 196 -12.46 -20.63 15.57
C TRP A 196 -11.90 -21.35 14.35
N MET A 197 -10.57 -21.43 14.23
CA MET A 197 -9.94 -22.06 13.06
C MET A 197 -10.19 -23.56 12.98
N HIS A 198 -10.27 -24.26 14.12
CA HIS A 198 -10.62 -25.66 14.17
C HIS A 198 -12.05 -25.87 13.65
N LYS A 199 -13.02 -25.09 14.15
CA LYS A 199 -14.41 -25.16 13.70
C LYS A 199 -14.54 -24.83 12.21
N ILE A 200 -13.96 -23.72 11.75
CA ILE A 200 -13.97 -23.32 10.33
C ILE A 200 -13.50 -24.47 9.41
N LYS A 201 -12.45 -25.20 9.80
CA LYS A 201 -11.85 -26.24 8.95
C LYS A 201 -12.51 -27.62 9.06
N LYS A 202 -13.15 -27.93 10.19
CA LYS A 202 -13.55 -29.31 10.53
C LYS A 202 -15.03 -29.48 10.78
N ASP A 203 -15.73 -28.43 11.19
CA ASP A 203 -17.15 -28.48 11.53
C ASP A 203 -18.00 -28.26 10.26
N PRO A 204 -18.83 -29.23 9.84
CA PRO A 204 -19.68 -29.08 8.66
C PRO A 204 -20.65 -27.89 8.74
N ALA A 205 -21.09 -27.49 9.94
CA ALA A 205 -21.96 -26.32 10.11
C ALA A 205 -21.27 -25.02 9.70
N TRP A 206 -19.93 -24.99 9.75
CA TRP A 206 -19.09 -23.82 9.44
C TRP A 206 -18.67 -23.73 7.97
N LYS A 207 -19.15 -24.65 7.13
CA LYS A 207 -18.75 -24.76 5.73
C LYS A 207 -19.02 -23.49 4.93
N SER A 208 -20.11 -22.78 5.18
CA SER A 208 -20.43 -21.52 4.49
C SER A 208 -19.37 -20.45 4.76
N LEU A 209 -18.93 -20.30 6.02
CA LEU A 209 -17.86 -19.38 6.38
C LEU A 209 -16.52 -19.82 5.76
N TYR A 210 -16.22 -21.12 5.78
CA TYR A 210 -15.02 -21.64 5.13
C TYR A 210 -14.96 -21.34 3.63
N ILE A 211 -16.09 -21.54 2.91
CA ILE A 211 -16.21 -21.24 1.48
C ILE A 211 -16.02 -19.74 1.25
N TYR A 212 -16.67 -18.88 2.04
CA TYR A 212 -16.47 -17.43 1.94
C TYR A 212 -14.98 -17.04 2.08
N LEU A 213 -14.28 -17.61 3.06
CA LEU A 213 -12.85 -17.34 3.26
C LEU A 213 -11.99 -17.87 2.10
N LEU A 214 -12.33 -19.03 1.53
CA LEU A 214 -11.67 -19.56 0.33
C LEU A 214 -11.91 -18.68 -0.90
N GLU A 215 -13.13 -18.20 -1.11
CA GLU A 215 -13.47 -17.27 -2.20
C GLU A 215 -12.69 -15.98 -2.06
N ASN A 216 -12.58 -15.43 -0.84
CA ASN A 216 -11.77 -14.24 -0.59
C ASN A 216 -10.27 -14.47 -0.90
N ALA A 217 -9.72 -15.61 -0.50
CA ALA A 217 -8.35 -16.02 -0.85
C ALA A 217 -8.17 -16.21 -2.37
N TRP A 218 -9.18 -16.78 -3.04
CA TRP A 218 -9.16 -17.02 -4.48
C TRP A 218 -9.24 -15.73 -5.29
N GLN A 219 -10.09 -14.78 -4.90
CA GLN A 219 -10.19 -13.49 -5.61
C GLN A 219 -8.93 -12.66 -5.41
N SER A 220 -8.41 -12.57 -4.18
CA SER A 220 -7.20 -11.79 -3.87
C SER A 220 -5.94 -12.27 -4.59
N SER A 221 -5.88 -13.54 -5.02
CA SER A 221 -4.74 -14.11 -5.75
C SER A 221 -4.97 -14.27 -7.26
N ALA A 222 -6.11 -13.80 -7.80
CA ALA A 222 -6.49 -14.00 -9.20
C ALA A 222 -5.42 -13.51 -10.19
N VAL A 223 -4.88 -12.31 -9.96
CA VAL A 223 -3.87 -11.71 -10.85
C VAL A 223 -2.54 -12.47 -10.72
N SER A 224 -2.09 -12.80 -9.51
CA SER A 224 -0.87 -13.59 -9.31
C SER A 224 -0.94 -14.99 -9.95
N ARG A 225 -2.09 -15.66 -9.89
CA ARG A 225 -2.29 -16.97 -10.55
C ARG A 225 -2.18 -16.89 -12.07
N ASN A 226 -2.59 -15.77 -12.67
CA ASN A 226 -2.57 -15.57 -14.12
C ASN A 226 -1.30 -14.88 -14.62
N LYS A 227 -0.30 -14.68 -13.75
CA LYS A 227 0.93 -13.94 -14.05
C LYS A 227 1.67 -14.48 -15.28
N VAL A 228 1.69 -15.80 -15.49
CA VAL A 228 2.37 -16.43 -16.63
C VAL A 228 1.83 -15.91 -17.96
N PHE A 229 0.51 -15.73 -18.08
CA PHE A 229 -0.12 -15.20 -19.28
C PHE A 229 0.24 -13.73 -19.47
N PHE A 230 0.37 -12.97 -18.38
CA PHE A 230 0.73 -11.55 -18.44
C PHE A 230 2.13 -11.35 -18.99
N ASP A 231 3.08 -12.13 -18.48
CA ASP A 231 4.47 -12.09 -18.95
C ASP A 231 4.56 -12.53 -20.43
N TYR A 232 3.72 -13.49 -20.86
CA TYR A 232 3.64 -13.92 -22.26
C TYR A 232 3.10 -12.82 -23.18
N ILE A 233 1.95 -12.22 -22.85
CA ILE A 233 1.31 -11.17 -23.66
C ILE A 233 2.24 -9.97 -23.84
N PHE A 234 2.90 -9.55 -22.76
CA PHE A 234 3.87 -8.46 -22.80
C PHE A 234 5.09 -8.81 -23.68
N SER A 235 5.51 -10.07 -23.68
CA SER A 235 6.57 -10.58 -24.55
C SER A 235 6.15 -10.63 -26.04
N CYS A 236 4.90 -11.01 -26.34
CA CYS A 236 4.36 -10.99 -27.70
C CYS A 236 4.36 -9.58 -28.28
N ALA A 237 3.85 -8.59 -27.55
CA ALA A 237 3.83 -7.20 -27.98
C ALA A 237 5.24 -6.67 -28.29
N LYS A 238 6.23 -7.07 -27.50
CA LYS A 238 7.65 -6.75 -27.73
C LYS A 238 8.15 -7.30 -29.06
N VAL A 239 7.81 -8.54 -29.41
CA VAL A 239 8.21 -9.16 -30.68
C VAL A 239 7.52 -8.48 -31.87
N ILE A 240 6.21 -8.27 -31.78
CA ILE A 240 5.40 -7.67 -32.88
C ILE A 240 5.90 -6.28 -33.25
N ARG A 241 6.22 -5.46 -32.24
CA ARG A 241 6.72 -4.08 -32.43
C ARG A 241 8.24 -3.99 -32.57
N ASN A 242 8.96 -5.11 -32.63
CA ASN A 242 10.43 -5.18 -32.63
C ASN A 242 11.05 -4.29 -31.53
N MET A 243 10.41 -4.24 -30.36
CA MET A 243 10.86 -3.41 -29.25
C MET A 243 12.06 -4.06 -28.58
N ARG A 244 13.10 -3.25 -28.35
CA ARG A 244 14.31 -3.68 -27.63
C ARG A 244 14.52 -2.79 -26.40
N PRO A 245 13.55 -2.73 -25.46
CA PRO A 245 13.72 -1.93 -24.26
C PRO A 245 14.88 -2.48 -23.44
N ASN A 246 15.55 -1.60 -22.69
CA ASN A 246 16.49 -2.07 -21.69
C ASN A 246 15.72 -2.89 -20.62
N ALA A 247 16.39 -3.86 -19.99
CA ALA A 247 15.74 -4.77 -19.03
C ALA A 247 15.10 -4.03 -17.85
N HIS A 248 15.72 -2.93 -17.40
CA HIS A 248 15.21 -2.10 -16.31
C HIS A 248 13.85 -1.42 -16.64
N LEU A 249 13.70 -0.88 -17.84
CA LEU A 249 12.46 -0.26 -18.31
C LEU A 249 11.37 -1.30 -18.57
N PHE A 250 11.75 -2.49 -19.02
CA PHE A 250 10.81 -3.60 -19.16
C PHE A 250 10.24 -4.03 -17.80
N ASP A 251 11.10 -4.16 -16.78
CA ASP A 251 10.66 -4.43 -15.41
C ASP A 251 9.79 -3.30 -14.86
N THR A 252 10.16 -2.05 -15.16
CA THR A 252 9.37 -0.87 -14.76
C THR A 252 7.99 -0.86 -15.40
N ALA A 253 7.87 -1.14 -16.70
CA ALA A 253 6.59 -1.24 -17.39
C ALA A 253 5.75 -2.40 -16.84
N SER A 254 6.38 -3.55 -16.57
CA SER A 254 5.70 -4.70 -15.92
C SER A 254 5.17 -4.33 -14.54
N HIS A 255 5.91 -3.51 -13.78
CA HIS A 255 5.48 -3.02 -12.48
C HIS A 255 4.32 -2.02 -12.59
N VAL A 256 4.35 -1.08 -13.55
CA VAL A 256 3.23 -0.17 -13.83
C VAL A 256 1.96 -0.95 -14.18
N LEU A 257 2.06 -2.01 -15.00
CA LEU A 257 0.94 -2.92 -15.25
C LEU A 257 0.47 -3.63 -13.98
N SER A 258 1.40 -4.05 -13.11
CA SER A 258 1.05 -4.67 -11.83
C SER A 258 0.30 -3.70 -10.90
N ILE A 259 0.60 -2.41 -10.95
CA ILE A 259 -0.15 -1.36 -10.24
C ILE A 259 -1.55 -1.22 -10.85
N ILE A 260 -1.68 -1.16 -12.18
CA ILE A 260 -2.97 -1.07 -12.87
C ILE A 260 -3.91 -2.22 -12.49
N PHE A 261 -3.38 -3.43 -12.32
CA PHE A 261 -4.19 -4.59 -11.90
C PHE A 261 -4.35 -4.73 -10.37
N GLY A 262 -3.89 -3.76 -9.59
CA GLY A 262 -4.04 -3.75 -8.13
C GLY A 262 -3.17 -4.75 -7.37
N VAL A 263 -2.20 -5.39 -8.04
CA VAL A 263 -1.26 -6.36 -7.43
C VAL A 263 -0.15 -5.68 -6.67
N ALA A 264 0.38 -4.62 -7.27
CA ALA A 264 1.38 -3.76 -6.65
C ALA A 264 0.71 -2.45 -6.22
N VAL A 265 1.28 -1.79 -5.23
CA VAL A 265 0.83 -0.45 -4.84
C VAL A 265 1.46 0.63 -5.73
N GLY A 266 0.66 1.64 -6.02
CA GLY A 266 1.16 2.98 -6.38
C GLY A 266 1.17 3.88 -5.15
N PHE A 267 1.36 5.18 -5.38
CA PHE A 267 1.31 6.20 -4.33
C PHE A 267 0.25 7.24 -4.65
N ARG A 268 -0.34 7.84 -3.63
CA ARG A 268 -1.26 8.97 -3.76
C ARG A 268 -1.07 9.97 -2.61
N PRO A 269 -1.48 11.24 -2.78
CA PRO A 269 -1.64 12.13 -1.64
C PRO A 269 -2.61 11.52 -0.62
N LEU A 270 -2.20 11.54 0.64
CA LEU A 270 -3.03 11.18 1.78
C LEU A 270 -3.91 12.38 2.14
N VAL A 271 -5.20 12.12 2.33
CA VAL A 271 -6.23 13.14 2.62
C VAL A 271 -7.02 12.85 3.89
N ASP A 272 -6.72 11.74 4.55
CA ASP A 272 -7.34 11.34 5.81
C ASP A 272 -6.33 10.65 6.75
N ASN A 273 -6.77 10.43 7.99
CA ASN A 273 -5.95 9.80 9.03
C ASN A 273 -5.99 8.26 8.96
N LYS A 274 -6.43 7.60 7.88
CA LYS A 274 -6.53 6.12 7.87
C LYS A 274 -5.18 5.42 7.80
N CYS A 275 -4.22 6.02 7.09
CA CYS A 275 -2.90 5.45 6.84
C CYS A 275 -1.87 5.82 7.92
N LEU A 276 -1.96 7.03 8.46
CA LEU A 276 -1.08 7.59 9.49
C LEU A 276 -1.80 8.77 10.17
N PRO A 277 -1.31 9.29 11.31
CA PRO A 277 -1.84 10.52 11.91
C PRO A 277 -1.45 11.75 11.07
N LEU A 278 -2.15 11.95 9.96
CA LEU A 278 -1.84 12.89 8.89
C LEU A 278 -1.79 14.31 9.38
N GLU A 279 -2.85 14.77 10.04
CA GLU A 279 -2.98 16.16 10.51
C GLU A 279 -1.89 16.50 11.52
N ALA A 280 -1.61 15.57 12.43
CA ALA A 280 -0.59 15.71 13.47
C ALA A 280 0.81 15.89 12.86
N ILE A 281 1.14 15.05 11.87
CA ILE A 281 2.44 15.12 11.16
C ILE A 281 2.52 16.39 10.30
N GLN A 282 1.48 16.73 9.55
CA GLN A 282 1.47 17.94 8.72
C GLN A 282 1.66 19.19 9.57
N SER A 283 0.95 19.29 10.69
CA SER A 283 1.07 20.39 11.65
C SER A 283 2.47 20.48 12.24
N ALA A 284 3.12 19.35 12.56
CA ALA A 284 4.51 19.33 13.01
C ALA A 284 5.46 19.98 11.97
N TYR A 285 5.29 19.68 10.68
CA TYR A 285 6.14 20.27 9.65
C TYR A 285 5.84 21.75 9.38
N VAL A 286 4.58 22.14 9.52
CA VAL A 286 4.12 23.52 9.41
C VAL A 286 4.67 24.36 10.56
N GLU A 287 4.38 23.98 11.80
CA GLU A 287 4.64 24.77 13.00
C GLU A 287 6.08 24.61 13.49
N SER A 288 6.53 23.37 13.69
CA SER A 288 7.82 23.07 14.31
C SER A 288 8.95 23.05 13.29
N TYR A 289 8.79 22.45 12.10
CA TYR A 289 9.82 22.50 11.05
C TYR A 289 9.84 23.86 10.34
N GLY A 290 8.68 24.48 10.09
CA GLY A 290 8.56 25.81 9.47
C GLY A 290 8.45 25.76 7.96
N LEU A 291 7.76 24.75 7.45
CA LEU A 291 7.50 24.58 6.03
C LEU A 291 6.46 25.60 5.55
N LYS A 292 6.91 26.82 5.25
CA LYS A 292 6.01 27.93 4.86
C LYS A 292 5.72 28.01 3.36
N ARG A 293 6.68 27.60 2.52
CA ARG A 293 6.61 27.83 1.07
C ARG A 293 5.79 26.78 0.33
N TYR A 294 5.73 25.56 0.87
CA TYR A 294 5.18 24.41 0.16
C TYR A 294 4.09 23.74 0.99
N ILE A 295 3.08 23.23 0.31
CA ILE A 295 2.00 22.46 0.91
C ILE A 295 2.61 21.18 1.51
N PRO A 296 2.33 20.82 2.77
CA PRO A 296 2.88 19.62 3.43
C PRO A 296 2.19 18.33 2.91
N THR A 297 2.19 18.13 1.59
CA THR A 297 1.58 16.95 0.97
C THR A 297 2.37 15.71 1.34
N ILE A 298 1.72 14.76 2.00
CA ILE A 298 2.29 13.44 2.32
C ILE A 298 1.72 12.43 1.32
N LEU A 299 2.59 11.67 0.67
CA LEU A 299 2.17 10.53 -0.15
C LEU A 299 2.27 9.25 0.65
N GLY A 300 1.36 8.32 0.35
CA GLY A 300 1.39 6.96 0.90
C GLY A 300 0.94 5.92 -0.12
N PRO A 301 1.24 4.64 0.17
CA PRO A 301 0.94 3.55 -0.75
C PRO A 301 -0.57 3.33 -0.85
N THR A 302 -1.03 2.93 -2.03
CA THR A 302 -2.42 2.53 -2.26
C THR A 302 -2.53 1.60 -3.47
N GLN A 303 -3.60 0.81 -3.52
CA GLN A 303 -3.90 -0.04 -4.66
C GLN A 303 -4.87 0.67 -5.62
N PHE A 304 -4.61 0.52 -6.91
CA PHE A 304 -5.56 0.90 -7.95
C PHE A 304 -6.57 -0.24 -8.13
N ASP A 305 -7.84 0.11 -8.27
CA ASP A 305 -8.92 -0.85 -8.49
C ASP A 305 -9.56 -0.61 -9.86
N LEU A 306 -9.18 -1.44 -10.82
CA LEU A 306 -9.71 -1.38 -12.19
C LEU A 306 -11.22 -1.67 -12.25
N SER A 307 -11.77 -2.40 -11.27
CA SER A 307 -13.20 -2.75 -11.24
C SER A 307 -14.08 -1.60 -10.77
N ASN A 308 -13.54 -0.71 -9.92
CA ASN A 308 -14.28 0.41 -9.33
C ASN A 308 -14.20 1.69 -10.18
N SER A 309 -15.36 2.22 -10.59
CA SER A 309 -15.44 3.44 -11.42
C SER A 309 -14.98 4.69 -10.69
N ASN A 310 -15.08 4.70 -9.37
CA ASN A 310 -14.66 5.82 -8.51
C ASN A 310 -13.22 5.64 -8.01
N THR A 311 -12.43 4.77 -8.63
CA THR A 311 -11.02 4.62 -8.30
C THR A 311 -10.27 5.91 -8.58
N MET A 312 -9.59 6.38 -7.54
CA MET A 312 -8.77 7.58 -7.61
C MET A 312 -7.43 7.31 -8.32
N PRO A 313 -6.79 8.34 -8.90
CA PRO A 313 -5.49 8.19 -9.53
C PRO A 313 -4.42 7.66 -8.56
N VAL A 314 -3.47 6.90 -9.11
CA VAL A 314 -2.27 6.45 -8.40
C VAL A 314 -1.03 6.77 -9.21
N TYR A 315 0.10 6.93 -8.53
CA TYR A 315 1.34 7.40 -9.13
C TYR A 315 2.48 6.42 -8.90
N TYR A 316 3.36 6.32 -9.89
CA TYR A 316 4.62 5.60 -9.80
C TYR A 316 5.77 6.51 -10.21
N SER A 317 6.87 6.53 -9.46
CA SER A 317 8.02 7.40 -9.74
C SER A 317 9.26 6.58 -10.12
N LEU A 318 9.93 6.99 -11.20
CA LEU A 318 11.25 6.46 -11.57
C LEU A 318 12.33 6.81 -10.53
N ASN A 319 12.11 7.87 -9.72
CA ASN A 319 13.02 8.28 -8.65
C ASN A 319 12.72 7.61 -7.31
N TYR A 320 11.67 6.79 -7.24
CA TYR A 320 11.30 5.98 -6.09
C TYR A 320 10.83 4.59 -6.55
N PRO A 321 11.75 3.77 -7.09
CA PRO A 321 11.39 2.49 -7.68
C PRO A 321 10.95 1.49 -6.61
N THR A 322 9.75 0.94 -6.77
CA THR A 322 9.16 -0.09 -5.90
C THR A 322 8.93 -1.42 -6.62
N SER A 323 9.61 -1.62 -7.76
CA SER A 323 9.55 -2.87 -8.54
C SER A 323 10.09 -4.06 -7.74
N PHE A 324 9.39 -5.19 -7.82
CA PHE A 324 9.85 -6.47 -7.27
C PHE A 324 10.91 -7.17 -8.13
N ARG A 325 11.18 -6.64 -9.33
CA ARG A 325 12.24 -7.11 -10.24
C ARG A 325 13.37 -6.08 -10.30
N PHE A 326 14.60 -6.57 -10.14
CA PHE A 326 15.80 -5.76 -10.00
C PHE A 326 16.76 -5.91 -11.19
N SER A 327 16.29 -5.70 -12.41
CA SER A 327 17.21 -5.68 -13.56
C SER A 327 18.20 -4.52 -13.44
N PRO A 328 19.50 -4.75 -13.69
CA PRO A 328 20.51 -3.70 -13.62
C PRO A 328 20.25 -2.63 -14.68
N LYS A 329 20.46 -1.37 -14.32
CA LYS A 329 20.46 -0.28 -15.30
C LYS A 329 21.61 -0.49 -16.29
N SER A 330 21.34 -0.21 -17.56
CA SER A 330 22.39 -0.17 -18.59
C SER A 330 23.45 0.85 -18.20
N ARG A 331 24.72 0.63 -18.58
CA ARG A 331 25.83 1.56 -18.31
C ARG A 331 25.70 2.91 -19.01
N LYS A 332 24.74 3.07 -19.93
CA LYS A 332 24.44 4.36 -20.57
C LYS A 332 23.73 5.28 -19.58
N LEU A 333 24.26 6.49 -19.41
CA LEU A 333 23.68 7.56 -18.60
C LEU A 333 22.41 8.12 -19.28
N ALA A 334 21.30 7.38 -19.22
CA ALA A 334 20.00 7.93 -19.59
C ALA A 334 19.51 8.87 -18.48
N THR A 335 19.00 10.04 -18.87
CA THR A 335 18.33 10.95 -17.93
C THR A 335 16.94 10.43 -17.59
N THR A 336 16.40 10.80 -16.42
CA THR A 336 15.02 10.41 -16.02
C THR A 336 13.97 10.78 -17.07
N GLY A 337 14.12 11.92 -17.76
CA GLY A 337 13.22 12.31 -18.84
C GLY A 337 13.29 11.40 -20.07
N GLN A 338 14.48 10.92 -20.44
CA GLN A 338 14.66 9.94 -21.51
C GLN A 338 14.05 8.58 -21.10
N GLU A 339 14.33 8.11 -19.88
CA GLU A 339 13.73 6.88 -19.35
C GLU A 339 12.18 6.97 -19.33
N LEU A 340 11.63 8.12 -18.97
CA LEU A 340 10.18 8.35 -18.96
C LEU A 340 9.57 8.34 -20.38
N SER A 341 10.27 8.93 -21.35
CA SER A 341 9.86 8.92 -22.76
C SER A 341 9.85 7.51 -23.35
N GLU A 342 10.90 6.72 -23.06
CA GLU A 342 10.98 5.32 -23.47
C GLU A 342 9.90 4.46 -22.79
N LEU A 343 9.63 4.68 -21.49
CA LEU A 343 8.56 4.00 -20.76
C LEU A 343 7.19 4.30 -21.36
N ARG A 344 6.92 5.57 -21.70
CA ARG A 344 5.69 6.00 -22.38
C ARG A 344 5.53 5.31 -23.73
N TYR A 345 6.58 5.28 -24.54
CA TYR A 345 6.57 4.58 -25.83
C TYR A 345 6.27 3.08 -25.65
N LEU A 346 6.90 2.42 -24.68
CA LEU A 346 6.70 1.01 -24.40
C LEU A 346 5.24 0.70 -23.98
N LEU A 347 4.70 1.45 -23.03
CA LEU A 347 3.33 1.26 -22.53
C LEU A 347 2.26 1.62 -23.57
N SER A 348 2.46 2.72 -24.31
CA SER A 348 1.55 3.12 -25.39
C SER A 348 1.54 2.12 -26.54
N SER A 349 2.71 1.59 -26.91
CA SER A 349 2.84 0.53 -27.92
C SER A 349 2.14 -0.75 -27.46
N PHE A 350 2.29 -1.11 -26.19
CA PHE A 350 1.57 -2.25 -25.59
C PHE A 350 0.06 -2.07 -25.66
N PHE A 351 -0.46 -0.90 -25.27
CA PHE A 351 -1.89 -0.60 -25.32
C PHE A 351 -2.42 -0.56 -26.76
N ALA A 352 -1.60 -0.14 -27.72
CA ALA A 352 -1.94 -0.17 -29.13
C ALA A 352 -2.09 -1.60 -29.66
N GLU A 353 -1.20 -2.53 -29.28
CA GLU A 353 -1.30 -3.94 -29.69
C GLU A 353 -2.60 -4.60 -29.21
N ILE A 354 -2.96 -4.36 -27.95
CA ILE A 354 -4.24 -4.83 -27.41
C ILE A 354 -5.41 -4.28 -28.22
N ARG A 355 -5.36 -2.99 -28.60
CA ARG A 355 -6.43 -2.36 -29.39
C ARG A 355 -6.53 -2.89 -30.82
N THR A 356 -5.40 -3.23 -31.45
CA THR A 356 -5.39 -3.76 -32.82
C THR A 356 -5.87 -5.21 -32.91
N GLY A 357 -6.03 -5.90 -31.77
CA GLY A 357 -6.43 -7.31 -31.75
C GLY A 357 -5.36 -8.26 -32.29
N SER A 358 -4.09 -7.83 -32.32
CA SER A 358 -2.96 -8.67 -32.75
C SER A 358 -2.68 -9.82 -31.75
N ILE A 359 -3.23 -9.70 -30.54
CA ILE A 359 -3.23 -10.70 -29.49
C ILE A 359 -4.69 -10.96 -29.09
N GLU A 360 -5.14 -12.20 -29.16
CA GLU A 360 -6.50 -12.60 -28.75
C GLU A 360 -6.63 -12.52 -27.22
N LEU A 361 -7.24 -11.42 -26.74
CA LEU A 361 -7.37 -11.10 -25.31
C LEU A 361 -8.83 -10.94 -24.87
N ASP A 362 -9.77 -11.35 -25.72
CA ASP A 362 -11.20 -11.22 -25.48
C ASP A 362 -11.60 -11.87 -24.14
N ASN A 363 -12.53 -11.22 -23.43
CA ASN A 363 -13.01 -11.62 -22.11
C ASN A 363 -11.96 -11.63 -20.99
N THR A 364 -10.82 -10.95 -21.17
CA THR A 364 -9.81 -10.78 -20.11
C THR A 364 -9.74 -9.33 -19.61
N ALA A 365 -9.19 -9.13 -18.42
CA ALA A 365 -8.94 -7.79 -17.88
C ALA A 365 -7.99 -6.95 -18.75
N PHE A 366 -7.18 -7.56 -19.64
CA PHE A 366 -6.32 -6.81 -20.56
C PHE A 366 -7.09 -6.09 -21.63
N ALA A 367 -8.15 -6.70 -22.16
CA ALA A 367 -8.98 -6.10 -23.19
C ALA A 367 -9.59 -4.76 -22.70
N LEU A 368 -9.70 -4.59 -21.38
CA LEU A 368 -10.20 -3.37 -20.75
C LEU A 368 -9.16 -2.24 -20.72
N LEU A 369 -7.85 -2.53 -20.77
CA LEU A 369 -6.81 -1.52 -20.56
C LEU A 369 -6.91 -0.33 -21.52
N PRO A 370 -7.04 -0.51 -22.86
CA PRO A 370 -7.02 0.62 -23.77
C PRO A 370 -8.23 1.55 -23.62
N THR A 371 -9.35 1.04 -23.09
CA THR A 371 -10.63 1.76 -22.93
C THR A 371 -10.84 2.29 -21.52
N HIS A 372 -10.27 1.66 -20.50
CA HIS A 372 -10.53 1.99 -19.09
C HIS A 372 -9.36 2.71 -18.41
N VAL A 373 -8.13 2.63 -18.93
CA VAL A 373 -6.95 3.17 -18.26
C VAL A 373 -6.32 4.30 -19.06
N GLU A 374 -5.98 5.38 -18.37
CA GLU A 374 -5.22 6.51 -18.86
C GLU A 374 -3.87 6.61 -18.15
N LEU A 375 -2.84 6.90 -18.93
CA LEU A 375 -1.47 7.06 -18.45
C LEU A 375 -0.98 8.45 -18.82
N GLU A 376 -0.68 9.25 -17.82
CA GLU A 376 -0.10 10.58 -17.96
C GLU A 376 1.30 10.60 -17.36
N PHE A 377 2.23 11.26 -18.03
CA PHE A 377 3.65 11.25 -17.68
C PHE A 377 4.08 12.66 -17.28
N PHE A 378 4.73 12.79 -16.13
CA PHE A 378 5.09 14.09 -15.56
C PHE A 378 6.58 14.18 -15.23
N HIS A 379 7.15 15.36 -15.49
CA HIS A 379 8.52 15.70 -15.12
C HIS A 379 8.65 17.20 -14.83
N SER A 380 9.60 17.58 -13.96
CA SER A 380 9.72 18.99 -13.52
C SER A 380 10.44 19.90 -14.53
N ARG A 381 11.20 19.30 -15.45
CA ARG A 381 11.81 20.00 -16.58
C ARG A 381 10.91 19.90 -17.79
N GLU A 382 10.89 20.97 -18.58
CA GLU A 382 10.20 21.01 -19.87
C GLU A 382 10.69 19.90 -20.79
N ASP A 383 9.73 19.26 -21.46
CA ASP A 383 9.99 18.32 -22.53
C ASP A 383 9.91 19.02 -23.87
N ARG A 384 10.93 18.83 -24.70
CA ARG A 384 11.04 19.47 -26.02
C ARG A 384 10.03 18.93 -27.02
N TYR A 385 9.55 17.70 -26.81
CA TYR A 385 8.64 17.01 -27.72
C TYR A 385 7.17 17.13 -27.29
N GLY A 386 6.89 17.70 -26.11
CA GLY A 386 5.53 17.88 -25.58
C GLY A 386 4.84 16.57 -25.18
N GLU A 387 5.58 15.48 -25.05
CA GLU A 387 5.07 14.15 -24.71
C GLU A 387 4.99 13.91 -23.20
N ILE A 388 5.77 14.66 -22.42
CA ILE A 388 5.79 14.63 -20.96
C ILE A 388 5.28 15.98 -20.43
N GLN A 389 4.30 15.93 -19.55
CA GLN A 389 3.68 17.11 -18.96
C GLN A 389 4.56 17.71 -17.83
N PRO A 390 4.53 19.03 -17.61
CA PRO A 390 5.15 19.64 -16.44
C PRO A 390 4.50 19.16 -15.15
N SER A 391 5.29 18.77 -14.14
CA SER A 391 4.76 18.33 -12.84
C SER A 391 3.86 19.37 -12.16
N LEU A 392 4.05 20.67 -12.43
CA LEU A 392 3.19 21.75 -11.92
C LEU A 392 1.71 21.60 -12.31
N LYS A 393 1.40 20.85 -13.37
CA LYS A 393 0.03 20.59 -13.83
C LYS A 393 -0.68 19.45 -13.09
N ILE A 394 0.03 18.66 -12.27
CA ILE A 394 -0.58 17.53 -11.54
C ILE A 394 -1.84 17.99 -10.75
N PRO A 395 -1.79 19.10 -9.98
CA PRO A 395 -2.96 19.56 -9.23
C PRO A 395 -4.17 19.97 -10.07
N GLU A 396 -3.98 20.28 -11.37
CA GLU A 396 -5.09 20.64 -12.28
C GLU A 396 -6.02 19.44 -12.54
N THR A 397 -5.48 18.22 -12.46
CA THR A 397 -6.20 16.97 -12.74
C THR A 397 -6.34 16.08 -11.50
N ASP A 398 -5.73 16.45 -10.38
CA ASP A 398 -5.78 15.75 -9.11
C ASP A 398 -5.68 16.75 -7.93
N PRO A 399 -6.82 17.30 -7.47
CA PRO A 399 -6.85 18.32 -6.44
C PRO A 399 -6.46 17.79 -5.04
N ASP A 400 -6.34 16.47 -4.84
CA ASP A 400 -5.93 15.89 -3.56
C ASP A 400 -4.52 16.34 -3.15
N PHE A 401 -3.67 16.73 -4.11
CA PHE A 401 -2.37 17.32 -3.83
C PHE A 401 -2.44 18.68 -3.12
N LEU A 402 -3.59 19.36 -3.18
CA LEU A 402 -3.82 20.68 -2.61
C LEU A 402 -4.60 20.66 -1.29
N VAL A 403 -5.11 19.51 -0.84
CA VAL A 403 -5.96 19.41 0.35
C VAL A 403 -5.31 20.04 1.59
N ALA A 404 -4.00 19.85 1.77
CA ALA A 404 -3.26 20.41 2.89
C ALA A 404 -2.92 21.91 2.77
N ALA A 405 -3.30 22.57 1.67
CA ALA A 405 -3.15 24.03 1.52
C ALA A 405 -3.98 24.81 2.55
N ALA A 406 -5.04 24.21 3.10
CA ALA A 406 -5.83 24.79 4.18
C ALA A 406 -5.01 25.11 5.44
N LEU A 407 -3.88 24.43 5.65
CA LEU A 407 -2.98 24.69 6.78
C LEU A 407 -2.20 26.01 6.59
N HIS A 408 -1.95 26.42 5.33
CA HIS A 408 -1.16 27.60 4.97
C HIS A 408 -1.58 28.15 3.60
N SER A 409 -2.35 29.25 3.59
CA SER A 409 -2.97 29.80 2.37
C SER A 409 -1.99 30.20 1.25
N ASP A 410 -0.76 30.57 1.59
CA ASP A 410 0.26 31.01 0.61
C ASP A 410 1.17 29.87 0.12
N ALA A 411 0.96 28.66 0.63
CA ALA A 411 1.78 27.49 0.30
C ALA A 411 1.51 27.01 -1.12
N LYS A 412 2.58 26.69 -1.85
CA LYS A 412 2.52 26.22 -3.24
C LYS A 412 2.67 24.71 -3.32
N PHE A 413 2.15 24.11 -4.38
CA PHE A 413 2.47 22.74 -4.74
C PHE A 413 3.99 22.58 -4.87
N ALA A 414 4.54 21.42 -4.50
CA ALA A 414 5.97 21.14 -4.58
C ALA A 414 6.33 20.45 -5.91
N GLU A 415 6.27 21.19 -7.02
CA GLU A 415 6.44 20.65 -8.38
C GLU A 415 7.84 20.06 -8.65
N ASN A 416 8.82 20.45 -7.83
CA ASN A 416 10.19 19.96 -7.88
C ASN A 416 10.50 18.85 -6.87
N GLY A 417 9.47 18.31 -6.18
CA GLY A 417 9.61 17.20 -5.25
C GLY A 417 10.21 15.95 -5.92
N GLN A 418 11.04 15.20 -5.20
CA GLN A 418 11.78 14.06 -5.76
C GLN A 418 10.87 13.05 -6.46
N PHE A 419 9.70 12.79 -5.89
CA PHE A 419 8.74 11.81 -6.39
C PHE A 419 8.10 12.23 -7.72
N VAL A 420 7.67 13.50 -7.86
CA VAL A 420 6.96 13.98 -9.07
C VAL A 420 7.89 14.36 -10.22
N ARG A 421 9.21 14.35 -10.00
CA ARG A 421 10.23 14.65 -11.02
C ARG A 421 10.53 13.44 -11.92
N GLY A 422 9.52 12.90 -12.58
CA GLY A 422 9.64 11.67 -13.39
C GLY A 422 8.71 10.59 -12.89
N CYS A 423 7.41 10.87 -12.93
CA CYS A 423 6.37 9.93 -12.50
C CYS A 423 5.34 9.67 -13.59
N VAL A 424 4.65 8.55 -13.44
CA VAL A 424 3.51 8.13 -14.24
C VAL A 424 2.29 8.20 -13.34
N LYS A 425 1.25 8.92 -13.78
CA LYS A 425 -0.09 8.88 -13.19
C LYS A 425 -0.89 7.81 -13.93
N ILE A 426 -1.57 6.99 -13.16
CA ILE A 426 -2.46 5.93 -13.61
C ILE A 426 -3.86 6.32 -13.13
N SER A 427 -4.77 6.58 -14.07
CA SER A 427 -6.16 6.95 -13.79
C SER A 427 -7.11 6.11 -14.62
N ARG A 428 -8.38 6.09 -14.20
CA ARG A 428 -9.45 5.53 -15.03
C ARG A 428 -9.86 6.57 -16.07
N LYS A 429 -10.10 6.14 -17.31
CA LYS A 429 -10.73 6.98 -18.34
C LYS A 429 -12.16 7.28 -17.94
N GLN A 430 -12.56 8.54 -18.07
CA GLN A 430 -13.94 8.99 -17.87
C GLN A 430 -14.83 8.60 -19.04
#